data_AF-A0A857N516-F1
#
_entry.id   AF-A0A857N516-F1
#
_cell.length_a   1.000
_cell.length_b   1.000
_cell.length_c   1.000
_cell.angle_alpha   90.00
_cell.angle_beta   90.00
_cell.angle_gamma   90.00
#
_symmetry.space_group_name_H-M   'P 1'
#
loop_
_entity.id
_entity.type
_entity.pdbx_description
1 polymer ?
#
loop_
_entity_poly.entity_id
_entity_poly.type
_entity_poly.pdbx_seq_one_letter_code
_entity_poly.pdbx_strand_id
1 'polypeptide(L)'
;MMWKFVIMLLGTFVLATAQQQGQDYYTGRWNDINTKDIIDNARLFKKYKECVISNSAVGCPKEALELKRVLPEALETVCAKCSPVQVTKVQDTLSHICKTRKPDFDEILAKIDPEKTFRPRFEEKFGKLNC
;
A
#
# COMPACT_ATOMS: atom_id res chain seq x y z
N MET A 1 -8.69 -65.25 -25.12
CA MET A 1 -10.05 -65.33 -24.56
C MET A 1 -9.97 -64.89 -23.10
N MET A 2 -10.31 -63.64 -22.81
CA MET A 2 -11.66 -63.24 -22.36
C MET A 2 -12.00 -63.74 -20.95
N TRP A 3 -11.60 -62.98 -19.94
CA TRP A 3 -12.49 -62.54 -18.87
C TRP A 3 -12.00 -61.13 -18.46
N LYS A 4 -12.41 -60.10 -19.21
CA LYS A 4 -13.48 -59.17 -18.81
C LYS A 4 -13.19 -58.42 -17.51
N PHE A 5 -12.75 -57.18 -17.66
CA PHE A 5 -13.27 -56.03 -16.92
C PHE A 5 -13.66 -56.27 -15.46
N VAL A 6 -12.71 -56.07 -14.54
CA VAL A 6 -13.06 -55.66 -13.18
C VAL A 6 -12.35 -54.33 -12.90
N ILE A 7 -13.07 -53.28 -13.27
CA ILE A 7 -13.23 -52.01 -12.52
C ILE A 7 -11.98 -51.10 -12.46
N MET A 8 -11.90 -50.28 -13.51
CA MET A 8 -11.57 -48.85 -13.43
C MET A 8 -12.41 -48.16 -12.34
N LEU A 9 -11.83 -47.17 -11.63
CA LEU A 9 -12.37 -46.32 -10.53
C LEU A 9 -12.01 -46.87 -9.13
N LEU A 10 -11.49 -46.14 -8.14
CA LEU A 10 -11.37 -44.72 -7.86
C LEU A 10 -10.05 -44.48 -7.11
N GLY A 11 -9.31 -43.42 -7.42
CA GLY A 11 -9.28 -42.30 -6.47
C GLY A 11 -7.85 -41.94 -6.10
N THR A 12 -7.10 -41.38 -7.05
CA THR A 12 -5.95 -40.55 -6.69
C THR A 12 -6.51 -39.36 -5.92
N PHE A 13 -6.47 -39.45 -4.59
CA PHE A 13 -6.60 -38.32 -3.70
C PHE A 13 -5.41 -37.39 -4.00
N VAL A 14 -5.58 -36.54 -5.02
CA VAL A 14 -4.78 -35.33 -5.12
C VAL A 14 -5.23 -34.50 -3.93
N LEU A 15 -4.48 -34.61 -2.84
CA LEU A 15 -4.51 -33.65 -1.75
C LEU A 15 -4.15 -32.31 -2.39
N ALA A 16 -5.16 -31.58 -2.85
CA ALA A 16 -5.07 -30.18 -3.13
C ALA A 16 -4.71 -29.54 -1.80
N THR A 17 -3.42 -29.40 -1.53
CA THR A 17 -2.93 -28.50 -0.51
C THR A 17 -3.37 -27.13 -1.00
N ALA A 18 -4.47 -26.64 -0.43
CA ALA A 18 -4.76 -25.22 -0.46
C ALA A 18 -3.57 -24.56 0.22
N GLN A 19 -2.56 -24.17 -0.56
CA GLN A 19 -1.55 -23.25 -0.11
C GLN A 19 -2.34 -22.00 0.25
N GLN A 20 -2.64 -21.82 1.54
CA GLN A 20 -2.87 -20.50 2.08
C GLN A 20 -1.57 -19.75 1.78
N GLN A 21 -1.56 -19.04 0.65
CA GLN A 21 -0.64 -17.93 0.44
C GLN A 21 -0.97 -16.97 1.58
N GLY A 22 -0.22 -17.08 2.68
CA GLY A 22 -0.22 -16.06 3.71
C GLY A 22 0.05 -14.75 2.98
N GLN A 23 -0.93 -13.85 3.00
CA GLN A 23 -0.82 -12.58 2.30
C GLN A 23 0.38 -11.84 2.90
N ASP A 24 1.44 -11.65 2.10
CA ASP A 24 2.66 -10.96 2.51
C ASP A 24 2.37 -9.46 2.53
N TYR A 25 1.76 -9.00 3.62
CA TYR A 25 1.44 -7.59 3.80
C TYR A 25 2.63 -6.79 4.32
N TYR A 26 2.69 -5.50 3.98
CA TYR A 26 3.54 -4.55 4.70
C TYR A 26 3.23 -4.61 6.19
N THR A 27 4.27 -4.51 7.02
CA THR A 27 4.12 -4.64 8.47
C THR A 27 3.05 -3.70 9.04
N GLY A 28 2.22 -4.23 9.94
CA GLY A 28 1.09 -3.51 10.52
C GLY A 28 1.46 -2.51 11.63
N ARG A 29 2.75 -2.29 11.93
CA ARG A 29 3.22 -1.46 13.05
C ARG A 29 2.66 -0.03 13.03
N TRP A 30 2.25 0.46 11.87
CA TRP A 30 1.71 1.81 11.65
C TRP A 30 0.21 1.85 11.35
N ASN A 31 -0.49 0.73 11.46
CA ASN A 31 -1.93 0.66 11.22
C ASN A 31 -2.73 1.55 12.19
N ASP A 32 -2.16 1.87 13.36
CA ASP A 32 -2.83 2.67 14.40
C ASP A 32 -2.40 4.15 14.43
N ILE A 33 -1.45 4.57 13.58
CA ILE A 33 -1.02 5.98 13.54
C ILE A 33 -2.16 6.88 13.07
N ASN A 34 -2.47 7.95 13.80
CA ASN A 34 -3.40 8.96 13.32
C ASN A 34 -2.70 9.89 12.31
N THR A 35 -2.89 9.64 11.01
CA THR A 35 -2.31 10.47 9.96
C THR A 35 -2.94 11.86 9.90
N LYS A 36 -4.21 12.00 10.27
CA LYS A 36 -4.92 13.28 10.30
C LYS A 36 -4.29 14.25 11.30
N ASP A 37 -4.00 13.78 12.52
CA ASP A 37 -3.37 14.64 13.54
C ASP A 37 -1.97 15.11 13.12
N ILE A 38 -1.22 14.24 12.41
CA ILE A 38 0.08 14.60 11.83
C ILE A 38 -0.09 15.66 10.75
N ILE A 39 -1.07 15.50 9.85
CA ILE A 39 -1.33 16.42 8.75
C ILE A 39 -1.85 17.77 9.27
N ASP A 40 -2.73 17.78 10.28
CA ASP A 40 -3.31 19.02 10.80
C ASP A 40 -2.29 19.83 11.61
N ASN A 41 -1.25 19.18 12.16
CA ASN A 41 -0.15 19.85 12.83
C ASN A 41 0.95 20.28 11.84
N ALA A 42 1.01 21.57 11.50
CA ALA A 42 1.96 22.10 10.52
C ALA A 42 3.44 21.75 10.81
N ARG A 43 3.86 21.72 12.08
CA ARG A 43 5.23 21.37 12.46
C ARG A 43 5.53 19.90 12.24
N LEU A 44 4.59 19.01 12.61
CA LEU A 44 4.74 17.58 12.38
C LEU A 44 4.67 17.26 10.89
N PHE A 45 3.64 17.74 10.20
CA PHE A 45 3.47 17.55 8.77
C PHE A 45 4.73 17.93 7.97
N LYS A 46 5.35 19.08 8.27
CA LYS A 46 6.61 19.50 7.64
C LYS A 46 7.72 18.45 7.80
N LYS A 47 7.92 17.92 9.00
CA LYS A 47 8.93 16.87 9.25
C LYS A 47 8.63 15.57 8.50
N TYR A 48 7.36 15.15 8.47
CA TYR A 48 6.96 13.94 7.75
C TYR A 48 7.12 14.13 6.23
N LYS A 49 6.64 15.25 5.69
CA LYS A 49 6.79 15.63 4.28
C LYS A 49 8.27 15.63 3.87
N GLU A 50 9.12 16.34 4.62
CA GLU A 50 10.56 16.41 4.35
C GLU A 50 11.22 15.02 4.35
N CYS A 51 10.81 14.15 5.27
CA CYS A 51 11.30 12.77 5.27
C CYS A 51 10.92 12.02 3.98
N VAL A 52 9.67 12.14 3.54
CA VAL A 52 9.14 11.46 2.35
C VAL A 52 9.79 11.96 1.06
N ILE A 53 9.95 13.28 0.89
CA ILE A 53 10.40 13.88 -0.38
C ILE A 53 11.90 14.10 -0.50
N SER A 54 12.65 14.05 0.61
CA SER A 54 14.11 14.26 0.59
C SER A 54 14.86 12.96 0.29
N ASN A 55 16.15 13.07 -0.06
CA ASN A 55 17.05 11.91 -0.14
C ASN A 55 17.65 11.53 1.22
N SER A 56 17.37 12.29 2.28
CA SER A 56 17.96 12.11 3.61
C SER A 56 17.02 11.35 4.55
N ALA A 57 17.58 10.53 5.43
CA ALA A 57 16.86 9.91 6.56
C ALA A 57 17.10 10.64 7.90
N VAL A 58 17.95 11.68 7.91
CA VAL A 58 18.37 12.36 9.13
C VAL A 58 17.19 13.10 9.75
N GLY A 59 16.88 12.79 11.01
CA GLY A 59 15.78 13.43 11.75
C GLY A 59 14.37 12.96 11.34
N CYS A 60 14.26 11.93 10.50
CA CYS A 60 12.98 11.31 10.16
C CYS A 60 12.34 10.67 11.40
N PRO A 61 11.04 10.93 11.65
CA PRO A 61 10.23 10.08 12.52
C PRO A 61 10.33 8.62 12.08
N LYS A 62 10.32 7.67 13.02
CA LYS A 62 10.47 6.23 12.71
C LYS A 62 9.42 5.78 11.70
N GLU A 63 8.20 6.26 11.86
CA GLU A 63 7.05 5.93 11.03
C GLU A 63 7.20 6.47 9.60
N ALA A 64 7.72 7.70 9.46
CA ALA A 64 8.01 8.30 8.16
C ALA A 64 9.15 7.57 7.45
N LEU A 65 10.16 7.11 8.20
CA LEU A 65 11.28 6.35 7.66
C LEU A 65 10.83 5.00 7.09
N GLU A 66 9.92 4.30 7.78
CA GLU A 66 9.37 3.05 7.27
C GLU A 66 8.50 3.27 6.03
N LEU A 67 7.65 4.31 6.03
CA LEU A 67 6.90 4.70 4.83
C LEU A 67 7.84 4.94 3.66
N LYS A 68 8.91 5.71 3.87
CA LYS A 68 9.94 5.99 2.86
C LYS A 68 10.59 4.73 2.30
N ARG A 69 10.81 3.70 3.13
CA ARG A 69 11.40 2.42 2.68
C ARG A 69 10.47 1.64 1.77
N VAL A 70 9.18 1.59 2.08
CA VAL A 70 8.19 0.82 1.30
C VAL A 70 7.64 1.60 0.10
N LEU A 71 7.77 2.93 0.12
CA LEU A 71 7.17 3.81 -0.87
C LEU A 71 7.55 3.46 -2.33
N PRO A 72 8.82 3.18 -2.69
CA PRO A 72 9.17 2.88 -4.08
C PRO A 72 8.42 1.66 -4.62
N GLU A 73 8.41 0.55 -3.87
CA GLU A 73 7.68 -0.67 -4.25
C GLU A 73 6.17 -0.41 -4.26
N ALA A 74 5.63 0.31 -3.28
CA ALA A 74 4.20 0.59 -3.19
C ALA A 74 3.70 1.46 -4.35
N LEU A 75 4.53 2.39 -4.84
CA LEU A 75 4.22 3.20 -6.02
C LEU A 75 4.26 2.37 -7.30
N GLU A 76 5.31 1.56 -7.48
CA GLU A 76 5.49 0.70 -8.66
C GLU A 76 4.35 -0.33 -8.80
N THR A 77 4.04 -1.00 -7.69
CA THR A 77 3.09 -2.11 -7.63
C THR A 77 1.66 -1.70 -7.28
N VAL A 78 1.44 -0.41 -7.04
CA VAL A 78 0.14 0.14 -6.64
C VAL A 78 -0.39 -0.58 -5.39
N CYS A 79 0.41 -0.49 -4.33
CA CYS A 79 0.08 -1.03 -3.01
C CYS A 79 -0.17 -2.56 -3.04
N ALA A 80 0.60 -3.35 -3.79
CA ALA A 80 0.35 -4.79 -3.93
C ALA A 80 0.37 -5.56 -2.60
N LYS A 81 1.19 -5.10 -1.63
CA LYS A 81 1.29 -5.67 -0.29
C LYS A 81 0.55 -4.86 0.78
N CYS A 82 -0.28 -3.89 0.39
CA CYS A 82 -1.07 -3.14 1.35
C CYS A 82 -2.22 -4.02 1.88
N SER A 83 -2.28 -4.21 3.20
CA SER A 83 -3.45 -4.82 3.85
C SER A 83 -4.70 -3.94 3.65
N PRO A 84 -5.92 -4.48 3.81
CA PRO A 84 -7.15 -3.70 3.66
C PRO A 84 -7.17 -2.43 4.53
N VAL A 85 -6.68 -2.53 5.77
CA VAL A 85 -6.56 -1.38 6.70
C VAL A 85 -5.59 -0.32 6.16
N GLN A 86 -4.48 -0.74 5.55
CA GLN A 86 -3.52 0.17 4.96
C GLN A 86 -4.06 0.85 3.70
N VAL A 87 -4.83 0.14 2.87
CA VAL A 87 -5.48 0.71 1.68
C VAL A 87 -6.43 1.84 2.11
N THR A 88 -7.34 1.59 3.05
CA THR A 88 -8.25 2.61 3.58
C THR A 88 -7.46 3.79 4.16
N LYS A 89 -6.43 3.52 4.97
CA LYS A 89 -5.61 4.59 5.54
C LYS A 89 -4.90 5.42 4.47
N VAL A 90 -4.37 4.81 3.41
CA VAL A 90 -3.73 5.53 2.30
C VAL A 90 -4.76 6.40 1.58
N GLN A 91 -5.96 5.88 1.30
CA GLN A 91 -7.05 6.66 0.68
C GLN A 91 -7.43 7.88 1.52
N ASP A 92 -7.64 7.69 2.82
CA ASP A 92 -8.00 8.76 3.75
C ASP A 92 -6.89 9.80 3.87
N THR A 93 -5.64 9.33 3.98
CA THR A 93 -4.46 10.20 4.10
C THR A 93 -4.28 11.04 2.85
N LEU A 94 -4.31 10.43 1.66
CA LEU A 94 -4.16 11.16 0.39
C LEU A 94 -5.32 12.13 0.17
N SER A 95 -6.55 11.71 0.43
CA SER A 95 -7.73 12.58 0.31
C SER A 95 -7.65 13.77 1.28
N HIS A 96 -7.24 13.56 2.53
CA HIS A 96 -7.12 14.61 3.54
C HIS A 96 -6.05 15.64 3.18
N ILE A 97 -4.86 15.20 2.75
CA ILE A 97 -3.79 16.10 2.29
C ILE A 97 -4.27 16.88 1.06
N CYS A 98 -4.94 16.22 0.11
CA CYS A 98 -5.43 16.88 -1.10
C CYS A 98 -6.44 18.00 -0.79
N LYS A 99 -7.37 17.76 0.14
CA LYS A 99 -8.39 18.74 0.56
C LYS A 99 -7.81 19.88 1.38
N THR A 100 -6.93 19.59 2.33
CA THR A 100 -6.50 20.56 3.35
C THR A 100 -5.18 21.25 3.03
N ARG A 101 -4.34 20.63 2.19
CA ARG A 101 -2.98 21.06 1.88
C ARG A 101 -2.63 20.82 0.42
N LYS A 102 -3.48 21.28 -0.51
CA LYS A 102 -3.33 21.03 -1.95
C LYS A 102 -1.93 21.37 -2.52
N PRO A 103 -1.26 22.49 -2.15
CA PRO A 103 0.09 22.77 -2.63
C PRO A 103 1.11 21.72 -2.19
N ASP A 104 1.04 21.28 -0.92
CA ASP A 104 1.92 20.23 -0.40
C ASP A 104 1.64 18.88 -1.05
N PHE A 105 0.36 18.57 -1.32
CA PHE A 105 -0.04 17.37 -2.05
C PHE A 105 0.63 17.29 -3.42
N ASP A 106 0.55 18.39 -4.19
CA ASP A 106 1.11 18.47 -5.53
C ASP A 106 2.65 18.39 -5.51
N GLU A 107 3.28 19.03 -4.52
CA GLU A 107 4.74 18.94 -4.32
C GLU A 107 5.19 17.51 -4.00
N ILE A 108 4.49 16.82 -3.10
CA ILE A 108 4.80 15.43 -2.74
C ILE A 108 4.73 14.54 -3.97
N LEU A 109 3.62 14.59 -4.72
CA LEU A 109 3.44 13.79 -5.93
C LEU A 109 4.51 14.09 -6.98
N ALA A 110 4.84 15.37 -7.21
CA ALA A 110 5.88 15.74 -8.17
C ALA A 110 7.28 15.19 -7.80
N LYS A 111 7.52 14.90 -6.51
CA LYS A 111 8.79 14.34 -6.03
C LYS A 111 8.81 12.81 -6.03
N ILE A 112 7.72 12.17 -5.61
CA ILE A 112 7.69 10.71 -5.43
C ILE A 112 7.18 9.96 -6.68
N ASP A 113 6.35 10.62 -7.49
CA ASP A 113 5.79 10.09 -8.75
C ASP A 113 5.86 11.17 -9.86
N PRO A 114 7.08 11.49 -10.37
CA PRO A 114 7.27 12.52 -11.39
C PRO A 114 6.53 12.21 -12.70
N GLU A 115 6.34 10.93 -13.00
CA GLU A 115 5.62 10.44 -14.18
C GLU A 115 4.09 10.54 -14.04
N LYS A 116 3.59 10.85 -12.83
CA LYS A 116 2.16 10.99 -12.50
C LYS A 116 1.34 9.73 -12.81
N THR A 117 1.94 8.56 -12.64
CA THR A 117 1.32 7.27 -12.97
C THR A 117 0.62 6.62 -11.78
N PHE A 118 1.05 6.93 -10.55
CA PHE A 118 0.55 6.28 -9.36
C PHE A 118 -0.91 6.62 -9.09
N ARG A 119 -1.26 7.92 -9.06
CA ARG A 119 -2.62 8.34 -8.69
C ARG A 119 -3.70 7.74 -9.60
N PRO A 120 -3.60 7.81 -10.94
CA PRO A 120 -4.60 7.19 -11.82
C PRO A 120 -4.75 5.68 -11.57
N ARG A 121 -3.64 4.94 -11.46
CA ARG A 121 -3.65 3.48 -11.22
C ARG A 121 -4.22 3.14 -9.84
N PHE A 122 -3.91 3.96 -8.84
CA PHE A 122 -4.42 3.79 -7.48
C PHE A 122 -5.94 4.04 -7.43
N GLU A 123 -6.42 5.10 -8.08
CA GLU A 123 -7.84 5.42 -8.17
C GLU A 123 -8.63 4.37 -8.98
N GLU A 124 -8.03 3.80 -10.02
CA GLU A 124 -8.61 2.68 -10.78
C GLU A 124 -8.77 1.43 -9.92
N LYS A 125 -7.73 1.09 -9.13
CA LYS A 125 -7.71 -0.12 -8.31
C LYS A 125 -8.55 -0.03 -7.03
N PHE A 126 -8.57 1.14 -6.38
CA PHE A 126 -9.16 1.30 -5.04
C PHE A 126 -10.30 2.30 -4.98
N GLY A 127 -10.54 3.08 -6.03
CA GLY A 127 -11.56 4.13 -6.09
C GLY A 127 -10.98 5.55 -6.00
N LYS A 128 -11.75 6.51 -6.50
CA LYS A 128 -11.32 7.91 -6.63
C LYS A 128 -10.98 8.54 -5.29
N LEU A 129 -9.89 9.30 -5.27
CA LEU A 129 -9.56 10.16 -4.14
C LEU A 129 -10.53 11.34 -4.12
N ASN A 130 -11.13 11.59 -2.97
CA ASN A 130 -11.95 12.78 -2.77
C ASN A 130 -11.00 13.92 -2.44
N CYS A 131 -10.52 14.58 -3.48
CA CYS A 131 -10.04 15.96 -3.43
C CYS A 131 -11.26 16.87 -3.63
#